data_AF-A0A969JS93-F1
#
_entry.id   AF-A0A969JS93-F1
#
_cell.length_a   1.000
_cell.length_b   1.000
_cell.length_c   1.000
_cell.angle_alpha   90.00
_cell.angle_beta   90.00
_cell.angle_gamma   90.00
#
_symmetry.space_group_name_H-M   'P 1'
#
loop_
_entity.id
_entity.type
_entity.pdbx_description
1 polymer ?
#
loop_
_entity_poly.entity_id
_entity_poly.type
_entity_poly.pdbx_seq_one_letter_code
_entity_poly.pdbx_strand_id
1 'polypeptide(L)'
;MPANHLDHSAEAIRQSNTMTNILPQTASMNRGAWQHTEMIVECYRDIDELLVLGGALWGNDTSNDHFVESHGIATPDQFWKVIIRPDRVIAWLIPNSAPIRYKDLDKYLVSVREIERVTGETIPVDDFLKDEIPPTSWQIPMGCDRG
;
A
#
# COMPACT_ATOMS: atom_id res chain seq x y z
N MET A 1 7.80 3.07 -1.15
CA MET A 1 8.22 1.75 -1.65
C MET A 1 8.93 0.97 -0.55
N PRO A 2 8.51 -0.26 -0.26
CA PRO A 2 9.14 -1.13 0.74
C PRO A 2 10.51 -1.63 0.27
N ALA A 3 11.47 -1.74 1.18
CA ALA A 3 12.85 -2.11 0.85
C ALA A 3 12.96 -3.51 0.21
N ASN A 4 12.20 -4.48 0.72
CA ASN A 4 12.21 -5.85 0.21
C ASN A 4 11.76 -5.93 -1.25
N HIS A 5 10.90 -5.04 -1.72
CA HIS A 5 10.49 -5.01 -3.14
C HIS A 5 11.66 -4.68 -4.08
N LEU A 6 12.76 -4.15 -3.52
CA LEU A 6 13.94 -3.66 -4.22
C LEU A 6 15.21 -4.45 -3.85
N ASP A 7 15.07 -5.64 -3.27
CA ASP A 7 16.16 -6.49 -2.78
C ASP A 7 17.12 -7.03 -3.86
N HIS A 8 16.72 -6.99 -5.13
CA HIS A 8 17.59 -7.26 -6.27
C HIS A 8 18.81 -6.32 -6.35
N SER A 9 18.81 -5.18 -5.65
CA SER A 9 19.92 -4.23 -5.64
C SER A 9 20.14 -3.59 -4.28
N ALA A 10 21.35 -3.72 -3.75
CA ALA A 10 21.76 -3.04 -2.51
C ALA A 10 21.65 -1.52 -2.61
N GLU A 11 21.81 -0.94 -3.81
CA GLU A 11 21.58 0.50 -4.02
C GLU A 11 20.10 0.84 -3.96
N ALA A 12 19.23 0.01 -4.55
CA ALA A 12 17.79 0.26 -4.53
C ALA A 12 17.21 0.14 -3.10
N ILE A 13 17.69 -0.83 -2.30
CA ILE A 13 17.40 -0.88 -0.86
C ILE A 13 17.83 0.41 -0.15
N ARG A 14 19.06 0.90 -0.39
CA ARG A 14 19.52 2.16 0.21
C ARG A 14 18.63 3.33 -0.16
N GLN A 15 18.21 3.41 -1.43
CA GLN A 15 17.32 4.46 -1.92
C GLN A 15 15.92 4.38 -1.29
N SER A 16 15.38 3.18 -1.01
CA SER A 16 14.10 3.08 -0.28
C SER A 16 14.15 3.61 1.15
N ASN A 17 15.34 3.69 1.75
CA ASN A 17 15.52 4.18 3.12
C ASN A 17 15.71 5.70 3.19
N THR A 18 15.59 6.43 2.08
CA THR A 18 15.63 7.90 2.11
C THR A 18 14.36 8.47 2.73
N MET A 19 14.48 9.61 3.43
CA MET A 19 13.34 10.28 4.05
C MET A 19 12.29 10.78 3.04
N THR A 20 12.66 10.89 1.76
CA THR A 20 11.70 11.19 0.67
C THR A 20 10.70 10.05 0.41
N ASN A 21 10.98 8.85 0.92
CA ASN A 21 10.14 7.65 0.78
C ASN A 21 9.49 7.23 2.11
N ILE A 22 9.64 8.02 3.19
CA ILE A 22 9.16 7.69 4.54
C ILE A 22 8.13 8.72 4.97
N LEU A 23 6.98 8.23 5.45
CA LEU A 23 5.93 9.05 6.05
C LEU A 23 5.59 8.53 7.45
N PRO A 24 5.08 9.38 8.36
CA PRO A 24 4.59 8.93 9.66
C PRO A 24 3.49 7.88 9.53
N GLN A 25 3.71 6.71 10.14
CA GLN A 25 2.78 5.58 10.10
C GLN A 25 2.55 5.04 11.50
N THR A 26 1.30 4.72 11.85
CA THR A 26 1.03 4.03 13.10
C THR A 26 1.65 2.65 13.07
N ALA A 27 2.28 2.27 14.18
CA ALA A 27 3.05 1.04 14.26
C ALA A 27 2.19 -0.21 14.06
N SER A 28 0.91 -0.18 14.45
CA SER A 28 -0.04 -1.28 14.23
C SER A 28 -0.40 -1.43 12.76
N MET A 29 -0.70 -0.32 12.07
CA MET A 29 -1.06 -0.36 10.64
C MET A 29 0.13 -0.84 9.81
N ASN A 30 1.32 -0.27 10.03
CA ASN A 30 2.54 -0.62 9.30
C ASN A 30 2.90 -2.11 9.46
N ARG A 31 2.95 -2.61 10.71
CA ARG A 31 3.24 -4.04 11.00
C ARG A 31 2.02 -4.96 10.89
N GLY A 32 0.90 -4.44 10.41
CA GLY A 32 -0.39 -5.13 10.36
C GLY A 32 -0.86 -5.29 8.92
N ALA A 33 -1.95 -4.60 8.58
CA ALA A 33 -2.55 -4.68 7.26
C ALA A 33 -1.59 -4.21 6.15
N TRP A 34 -0.76 -3.18 6.41
CA TRP A 34 0.18 -2.69 5.40
C TRP A 34 1.25 -3.73 5.06
N GLN A 35 1.90 -4.31 6.05
CA GLN A 35 2.83 -5.44 5.86
C GLN A 35 2.17 -6.59 5.09
N HIS A 36 0.89 -6.90 5.34
CA HIS A 36 0.19 -7.95 4.58
C HIS A 36 0.14 -7.62 3.08
N THR A 37 -0.15 -6.36 2.70
CA THR A 37 -0.08 -5.96 1.28
C THR A 37 1.33 -6.06 0.70
N GLU A 38 2.37 -5.78 1.49
CA GLU A 38 3.77 -5.88 1.06
C GLU A 38 4.16 -7.33 0.81
N MET A 39 3.74 -8.25 1.69
CA MET A 39 3.96 -9.70 1.53
C MET A 39 3.25 -10.27 0.30
N ILE A 40 2.05 -9.77 -0.03
CA ILE A 40 1.37 -10.16 -1.28
C ILE A 40 2.24 -9.79 -2.48
N VAL A 41 2.74 -8.55 -2.55
CA VAL A 41 3.62 -8.13 -3.65
C VAL A 41 4.91 -8.96 -3.69
N GLU A 42 5.56 -9.17 -2.55
CA GLU A 42 6.81 -9.96 -2.45
C GLU A 42 6.63 -11.37 -3.01
N CYS A 43 5.50 -12.02 -2.74
CA CYS A 43 5.27 -13.38 -3.20
C CYS A 43 4.81 -13.47 -4.66
N TYR A 44 4.11 -12.46 -5.16
CA TYR A 44 3.60 -12.49 -6.53
C TYR A 44 4.60 -11.97 -7.57
N ARG A 45 5.62 -11.21 -7.17
CA ARG A 45 6.67 -10.71 -8.09
C ARG A 45 7.49 -11.84 -8.74
N ASP A 46 7.57 -13.00 -8.08
CA ASP A 46 8.27 -14.19 -8.61
C ASP A 46 7.39 -15.00 -9.57
N ILE A 47 6.11 -14.65 -9.69
CA ILE A 47 5.12 -15.37 -10.49
C ILE A 47 4.74 -14.57 -11.73
N ASP A 48 4.54 -13.26 -11.59
CA ASP A 48 4.13 -12.36 -12.68
C ASP A 48 4.79 -10.98 -12.55
N GLU A 49 4.82 -10.26 -13.66
CA GLU A 49 5.11 -8.83 -13.65
C GLU A 49 3.98 -8.08 -12.92
N LEU A 50 4.37 -7.27 -11.93
CA LEU A 50 3.45 -6.48 -11.12
C LEU A 50 3.70 -4.99 -11.34
N LEU A 51 2.63 -4.25 -11.63
CA LEU A 51 2.64 -2.79 -11.44
C LEU A 51 2.03 -2.48 -10.08
N VAL A 52 2.84 -1.90 -9.19
CA VAL A 52 2.44 -1.52 -7.83
C VAL A 52 2.44 0.00 -7.73
N LEU A 53 1.26 0.55 -7.42
CA LEU A 53 1.06 1.98 -7.20
C LEU A 53 0.60 2.18 -5.76
N GLY A 54 0.94 3.32 -5.17
CA GLY A 54 0.50 3.63 -3.82
C GLY A 54 0.92 5.01 -3.38
N GLY A 55 0.29 5.47 -2.31
CA GLY A 55 0.52 6.80 -1.79
C GLY A 55 -0.20 7.01 -0.48
N ALA A 56 -0.21 8.27 -0.06
CA ALA A 56 -0.80 8.74 1.18
C ALA A 56 -1.88 9.77 0.89
N LEU A 57 -2.89 9.84 1.75
CA LEU A 57 -3.94 10.83 1.72
C LEU A 57 -3.96 11.58 3.05
N TRP A 58 -3.96 12.90 2.98
CA TRP A 58 -4.16 13.77 4.12
C TRP A 58 -5.62 14.20 4.14
N GLY A 59 -6.27 14.05 5.29
CA GLY A 59 -7.60 14.57 5.53
C GLY A 59 -7.52 15.76 6.48
N ASN A 60 -8.47 15.81 7.42
CA ASN A 60 -8.65 16.94 8.32
C ASN A 60 -8.33 16.58 9.78
N ASP A 61 -7.89 15.34 10.07
CA ASP A 61 -7.45 15.00 11.42
C ASP A 61 -6.07 15.60 11.66
N THR A 62 -6.00 16.52 12.63
CA THR A 62 -4.76 17.17 13.05
C THR A 62 -4.33 16.71 14.45
N SER A 63 -5.08 15.79 15.07
CA SER A 63 -4.85 15.35 16.44
C SER A 63 -3.57 14.51 16.62
N ASN A 64 -3.07 13.94 15.52
CA ASN A 64 -1.90 13.06 15.45
C ASN A 64 -0.72 13.68 14.67
N ASP A 65 -0.76 14.99 14.40
CA ASP A 65 0.27 15.75 13.66
C ASP A 65 1.50 16.09 14.50
N HIS A 66 2.01 15.10 15.24
CA HIS A 66 3.12 15.28 16.19
C HIS A 66 4.45 15.71 15.54
N PHE A 67 4.59 15.54 14.22
CA PHE A 67 5.83 15.82 13.49
C PHE A 67 5.82 17.16 12.76
N VAL A 68 4.72 17.92 12.79
CA VAL A 68 4.63 19.22 12.10
C VAL A 68 5.60 20.23 12.70
N GLU A 69 5.67 20.35 14.03
CA GLU A 69 6.55 21.33 14.68
C GLU A 69 8.03 21.03 14.45
N SER A 70 8.42 19.75 14.47
CA SER A 70 9.82 19.35 14.41
C SER A 70 10.35 19.16 12.98
N HIS A 71 9.51 18.68 12.05
CA HIS A 71 9.93 18.29 10.70
C HIS A 71 9.07 18.92 9.60
N GLY A 72 8.00 19.64 9.93
CA GLY A 72 7.07 20.21 8.94
C GLY A 72 6.20 19.18 8.22
N ILE A 73 6.07 17.97 8.78
CA ILE A 73 5.37 16.85 8.15
C ILE A 73 4.08 16.57 8.91
N ALA A 74 2.94 16.77 8.24
CA ALA A 74 1.64 16.30 8.72
C ALA A 74 1.53 14.78 8.57
N THR A 75 0.90 14.13 9.53
CA THR A 75 0.64 12.71 9.52
C THR A 75 -0.46 12.41 8.49
N PRO A 76 -0.23 11.51 7.51
CA PRO A 76 -1.30 11.10 6.62
C PRO A 76 -2.43 10.41 7.38
N ASP A 77 -3.68 10.61 6.94
CA ASP A 77 -4.84 9.95 7.54
C ASP A 77 -5.04 8.54 6.99
N GLN A 78 -4.64 8.30 5.74
CA GLN A 78 -4.83 7.03 5.06
C GLN A 78 -3.68 6.77 4.09
N PHE A 79 -3.44 5.50 3.81
CA PHE A 79 -2.56 5.05 2.73
C PHE A 79 -3.37 4.24 1.75
N TRP A 80 -3.03 4.35 0.47
CA TRP A 80 -3.64 3.54 -0.57
C TRP A 80 -2.59 2.74 -1.31
N LYS A 81 -3.00 1.61 -1.85
CA LYS A 81 -2.17 0.75 -2.68
C LYS A 81 -3.03 0.07 -3.73
N VAL A 82 -2.52 -0.01 -4.95
CA VAL A 82 -3.09 -0.77 -6.06
C VAL A 82 -2.02 -1.71 -6.59
N ILE A 83 -2.37 -2.98 -6.78
CA ILE A 83 -1.51 -3.96 -7.45
C ILE A 83 -2.24 -4.42 -8.72
N ILE A 84 -1.53 -4.36 -9.84
CA ILE A 84 -2.04 -4.68 -11.17
C ILE A 84 -1.22 -5.85 -11.73
N ARG A 85 -1.94 -6.83 -12.26
CA ARG A 85 -1.48 -7.93 -13.09
C ARG A 85 -2.24 -7.90 -14.42
N PRO A 86 -1.76 -8.58 -15.48
CA PRO A 86 -2.35 -8.48 -16.82
C PRO A 86 -3.88 -8.64 -16.89
N ASP A 87 -4.47 -9.48 -16.04
CA ASP A 87 -5.90 -9.79 -16.03
C ASP A 87 -6.62 -9.39 -14.72
N ARG A 88 -5.92 -8.81 -13.74
CA ARG A 88 -6.46 -8.62 -12.38
C ARG A 88 -5.92 -7.36 -11.72
N VAL A 89 -6.78 -6.73 -10.94
CA VAL A 89 -6.41 -5.62 -10.07
C VAL A 89 -6.92 -5.84 -8.67
N ILE A 90 -6.20 -5.29 -7.70
CA ILE A 90 -6.65 -5.24 -6.31
C ILE A 90 -6.21 -3.91 -5.70
N ALA A 91 -7.09 -3.28 -4.93
CA ALA A 91 -6.85 -1.99 -4.34
C ALA A 91 -7.29 -1.95 -2.88
N TRP A 92 -6.55 -1.20 -2.07
CA TRP A 92 -6.88 -0.95 -0.67
C TRP A 92 -6.77 0.52 -0.33
N LEU A 93 -7.62 0.95 0.61
CA LEU A 93 -7.57 2.25 1.26
C LEU A 93 -7.53 2.04 2.79
N ILE A 94 -6.33 2.07 3.36
CA ILE A 94 -6.03 1.65 4.73
C ILE A 94 -5.88 2.90 5.62
N PRO A 95 -6.67 3.04 6.69
CA PRO A 95 -6.52 4.15 7.63
C PRO A 95 -5.17 4.13 8.34
N ASN A 96 -4.55 5.27 8.56
CA ASN A 96 -3.35 5.40 9.37
C ASN A 96 -3.70 5.52 10.87
N SER A 97 -4.38 4.51 11.41
CA SER A 97 -4.89 4.52 12.78
C SER A 97 -4.56 3.24 13.53
N ALA A 98 -4.85 3.23 14.83
CA ALA A 98 -4.65 2.08 15.70
C ALA A 98 -5.95 1.74 16.44
N PRO A 99 -6.31 0.45 16.60
CA PRO A 99 -5.58 -0.72 16.15
C PRO A 99 -5.97 -1.18 14.73
N ILE A 100 -4.98 -1.49 13.89
CA ILE A 100 -5.16 -2.18 12.61
C ILE A 100 -4.25 -3.41 12.61
N ARG A 101 -4.79 -4.59 12.32
CA ARG A 101 -4.04 -5.86 12.37
C ARG A 101 -3.98 -6.51 11.00
N TYR A 102 -3.08 -7.48 10.86
CA TYR A 102 -2.89 -8.28 9.66
C TYR A 102 -4.20 -8.85 9.06
N LYS A 103 -5.07 -9.40 9.93
CA LYS A 103 -6.37 -9.98 9.55
C LYS A 103 -7.44 -8.98 9.15
N ASP A 104 -7.20 -7.69 9.39
CA ASP A 104 -8.18 -6.64 9.10
C ASP A 104 -8.05 -6.13 7.64
N LEU A 105 -7.04 -6.58 6.87
CA LEU A 105 -6.76 -6.08 5.51
C LEU A 105 -7.98 -6.07 4.58
N ASP A 106 -8.75 -7.16 4.54
CA ASP A 106 -9.89 -7.29 3.62
C ASP A 106 -11.01 -6.28 3.90
N LYS A 107 -11.05 -5.67 5.09
CA LYS A 107 -12.01 -4.62 5.43
C LYS A 107 -11.76 -3.31 4.67
N TYR A 108 -10.57 -3.18 4.09
CA TYR A 108 -10.10 -1.96 3.44
C TYR A 108 -10.02 -2.11 1.92
N LEU A 109 -10.58 -3.20 1.37
CA LEU A 109 -10.71 -3.40 -0.07
C LEU A 109 -11.66 -2.35 -0.67
N VAL A 110 -11.22 -1.73 -1.75
CA VAL A 110 -11.98 -0.74 -2.51
C VAL A 110 -11.79 -0.99 -4.00
N SER A 111 -12.62 -0.36 -4.83
CA SER A 111 -12.44 -0.41 -6.28
C SER A 111 -11.32 0.55 -6.69
N VAL A 112 -10.74 0.33 -7.88
CA VAL A 112 -9.79 1.29 -8.46
C VAL A 112 -10.47 2.63 -8.70
N ARG A 113 -11.75 2.62 -9.11
CA ARG A 113 -12.52 3.84 -9.31
C ARG A 113 -12.62 4.68 -8.03
N GLU A 114 -12.72 4.04 -6.86
CA GLU A 114 -12.68 4.76 -5.59
C GLU A 114 -11.31 5.37 -5.32
N ILE A 115 -10.22 4.65 -5.63
CA ILE A 115 -8.86 5.21 -5.54
C ILE A 115 -8.70 6.43 -6.44
N GLU A 116 -9.09 6.34 -7.72
CA GLU A 116 -9.05 7.47 -8.66
C GLU A 116 -9.88 8.66 -8.15
N ARG A 117 -11.06 8.39 -7.57
CA ARG A 117 -11.94 9.43 -7.01
C ARG A 117 -11.32 10.17 -5.83
N VAL A 118 -10.65 9.46 -4.90
CA VAL A 118 -10.09 10.08 -3.69
C VAL A 118 -8.69 10.68 -3.90
N THR A 119 -7.93 10.15 -4.86
CA THR A 119 -6.57 10.61 -5.14
C THR A 119 -6.52 11.66 -6.26
N GLY A 120 -7.47 11.63 -7.20
CA GLY A 120 -7.38 12.37 -8.45
C GLY A 120 -6.42 11.75 -9.48
N GLU A 121 -5.79 10.63 -9.16
CA GLU A 121 -4.88 9.90 -10.05
C GLU A 121 -5.66 9.11 -11.12
N THR A 122 -5.00 8.83 -12.24
CA THR A 122 -5.51 7.89 -13.25
C THR A 122 -4.69 6.61 -13.20
N ILE A 123 -5.35 5.49 -12.88
CA ILE A 123 -4.74 4.18 -12.76
C ILE A 123 -4.83 3.46 -14.12
N PRO A 124 -3.70 2.95 -14.67
CA PRO A 124 -3.63 2.39 -16.02
C PRO A 124 -4.13 0.94 -16.05
N VAL A 125 -5.44 0.75 -15.87
CA VAL A 125 -6.13 -0.53 -16.04
C VAL A 125 -7.34 -0.35 -16.96
N ASP A 126 -7.76 -1.45 -17.60
CA ASP A 126 -8.98 -1.46 -18.41
C ASP A 126 -10.21 -1.08 -17.57
N ASP A 127 -11.13 -0.31 -18.15
CA ASP A 127 -12.26 0.28 -17.41
C ASP A 127 -13.16 -0.77 -16.74
N PHE A 128 -13.29 -1.97 -17.33
CA PHE A 128 -14.08 -3.05 -16.73
C PHE A 128 -13.49 -3.57 -15.40
N LEU A 129 -12.16 -3.47 -15.21
CA LEU A 129 -11.49 -3.83 -13.97
C LEU A 129 -11.64 -2.74 -12.90
N LYS A 130 -12.01 -1.51 -13.27
CA LYS A 130 -12.01 -0.38 -12.33
C LYS A 130 -13.07 -0.45 -11.25
N ASP A 131 -14.17 -1.16 -11.53
CA ASP A 131 -15.29 -1.35 -10.62
C ASP A 131 -15.21 -2.65 -9.82
N GLU A 132 -14.23 -3.51 -10.10
CA GLU A 132 -14.08 -4.77 -9.38
C GLU A 132 -13.61 -4.55 -7.94
N ILE A 133 -14.29 -5.21 -7.00
CA ILE A 133 -13.85 -5.34 -5.62
C ILE A 133 -13.84 -6.84 -5.30
N PRO A 134 -12.66 -7.48 -5.23
CA PRO A 134 -12.60 -8.89 -4.88
C PRO A 134 -13.10 -9.09 -3.44
N PRO A 135 -13.70 -10.26 -3.12
CA PRO A 135 -14.24 -10.52 -1.79
C PRO A 135 -13.16 -10.66 -0.71
N THR A 136 -11.93 -11.00 -1.11
CA THR A 136 -10.77 -11.17 -0.23
C THR A 136 -9.50 -10.75 -0.95
N SER A 137 -8.47 -10.42 -0.19
CA SER A 137 -7.13 -10.18 -0.73
C SER A 137 -6.54 -11.43 -1.38
N TRP A 138 -5.62 -11.22 -2.31
CA TRP A 138 -4.91 -12.33 -2.96
C TRP A 138 -4.19 -13.19 -1.92
N GLN A 139 -4.35 -14.49 -2.05
CA GLN A 139 -3.75 -15.45 -1.14
C GLN A 139 -2.25 -15.54 -1.41
N ILE A 140 -1.45 -15.64 -0.35
CA ILE A 140 -0.02 -15.87 -0.50
C ILE A 140 0.19 -17.27 -1.14
N PRO A 141 0.86 -17.35 -2.31
CA PRO A 141 1.19 -18.61 -2.96
C PRO A 141 1.93 -19.58 -2.04
N MET A 142 1.59 -20.87 -2.13
CA MET A 142 2.29 -21.91 -1.38
C MET A 142 3.74 -21.98 -1.82
N GLY A 143 4.68 -21.99 -0.87
CA GLY A 143 6.10 -22.01 -1.15
C GLY A 143 6.70 -20.65 -1.53
N CYS A 144 5.94 -19.55 -1.34
CA CYS A 144 6.53 -18.21 -1.44
C CYS A 144 7.75 -18.09 -0.53
N ASP A 145 8.87 -17.71 -1.16
CA ASP A 145 10.06 -17.23 -0.48
C ASP A 145 10.08 -15.70 -0.58
N ARG A 146 10.36 -15.01 0.52
CA ARG A 146 10.28 -13.55 0.59
C ARG A 146 11.64 -12.87 0.40
N GLY A 147 12.64 -13.66 0.00
CA GLY A 147 14.05 -13.27 -0.02
C GLY A 147 14.85 -13.89 1.13
#